data_AF-A0A5M9HZ03-F1
#
_entry.id   AF-A0A5M9HZ03-F1
#
_cell.length_a   1.000
_cell.length_b   1.000
_cell.length_c   1.000
_cell.angle_alpha   90.00
_cell.angle_beta   90.00
_cell.angle_gamma   90.00
#
_symmetry.space_group_name_H-M   'P 1'
#
loop_
_entity.id
_entity.type
_entity.pdbx_description
1 polymer ?
#
loop_
_entity_poly.entity_id
_entity_poly.type
_entity_poly.pdbx_seq_one_letter_code
_entity_poly.pdbx_strand_id
1 'polypeptide(L)'
;MIKKQSVGIWFNIIVAVLTIVSVIVYSVNISGEGYFQNASVANLVAYCVIAVVMLAAVIALAQPKVTGTAAIVTEIISGLLRIAVPVLLTLCLVNLISARAEGLGFIYFSNADVLQEVQTPANMSSATGTIANMICLGAAAVFAMIAAFFTLRKKEA
;
A
#
# COMPACT_ATOMS: atom_id res chain seq x y z
N MET A 1 13.71 -12.31 22.16
CA MET A 1 13.74 -13.57 21.39
C MET A 1 12.77 -13.47 20.23
N ILE A 2 13.25 -13.17 19.02
CA ILE A 2 12.43 -13.31 17.81
C ILE A 2 12.29 -14.82 17.56
N LYS A 3 11.26 -15.43 18.17
CA LYS A 3 10.82 -16.79 17.83
C LYS A 3 10.58 -16.83 16.32
N LYS A 4 11.01 -17.90 15.63
CA LYS A 4 10.77 -18.12 14.19
C LYS A 4 9.29 -17.86 13.85
N GLN A 5 9.00 -16.67 13.31
CA GLN A 5 7.67 -16.25 12.89
C GLN A 5 7.28 -17.00 11.61
N SER A 6 5.99 -17.22 11.35
CA SER A 6 5.55 -17.91 10.14
C SER A 6 5.84 -17.07 8.89
N VAL A 7 5.94 -17.73 7.74
CA VAL A 7 6.11 -17.06 6.44
C VAL A 7 4.98 -16.04 6.20
N GLY A 8 3.75 -16.36 6.60
CA GLY A 8 2.61 -15.44 6.51
C GLY A 8 2.82 -14.15 7.30
N ILE A 9 3.42 -14.20 8.49
CA ILE A 9 3.69 -13.00 9.30
C ILE A 9 4.73 -12.10 8.61
N TRP A 10 5.78 -12.68 8.03
CA TRP A 10 6.78 -11.92 7.27
C TRP A 10 6.18 -11.20 6.07
N PHE A 11 5.30 -11.85 5.31
CA PHE A 11 4.58 -11.19 4.22
C PHE A 11 3.73 -10.01 4.72
N ASN A 12 2.98 -10.16 5.82
CA ASN A 12 2.19 -9.06 6.38
C ASN A 12 3.08 -7.87 6.83
N ILE A 13 4.28 -8.15 7.37
CA ILE A 13 5.26 -7.11 7.71
C ILE A 13 5.76 -6.39 6.44
N ILE A 14 6.11 -7.13 5.39
CA ILE A 14 6.56 -6.55 4.12
C ILE A 14 5.48 -5.63 3.53
N VAL A 15 4.22 -6.09 3.52
CA VAL A 15 3.08 -5.28 3.05
C VAL A 15 2.94 -4.01 3.88
N ALA A 16 3.06 -4.10 5.20
CA ALA A 16 2.97 -2.93 6.08
C ALA A 16 4.08 -1.91 5.77
N VAL A 17 5.33 -2.39 5.61
CA VAL A 17 6.47 -1.53 5.26
C VAL A 17 6.27 -0.86 3.91
N LEU A 18 5.88 -1.61 2.87
CA LEU A 18 5.63 -1.06 1.54
C LEU A 18 4.49 -0.03 1.54
N THR A 19 3.43 -0.29 2.32
CA THR A 19 2.31 0.65 2.48
C THR A 19 2.76 1.95 3.15
N ILE A 20 3.60 1.86 4.20
CA ILE A 20 4.18 3.04 4.87
C ILE A 20 5.09 3.82 3.91
N VAL A 21 5.95 3.13 3.18
CA VAL A 21 6.83 3.75 2.17
C VAL A 21 5.99 4.46 1.10
N SER A 22 4.91 3.84 0.61
CA SER A 22 3.97 4.48 -0.32
C SER A 22 3.38 5.76 0.25
N VAL A 23 2.92 5.77 1.51
CA VAL A 23 2.41 6.99 2.16
C VAL A 23 3.47 8.09 2.24
N ILE A 24 4.72 7.74 2.54
CA ILE A 24 5.83 8.71 2.59
C ILE A 24 6.10 9.29 1.20
N VAL A 25 6.27 8.43 0.19
CA VAL A 25 6.53 8.85 -1.21
C VAL A 25 5.39 9.73 -1.72
N TYR A 26 4.14 9.34 -1.43
CA TYR A 26 2.96 10.13 -1.76
C TYR A 26 3.00 11.52 -1.11
N SER A 27 3.27 11.57 0.20
CA SER A 27 3.29 12.82 0.97
C SER A 27 4.37 13.77 0.49
N VAL A 28 5.56 13.25 0.20
CA VAL A 28 6.67 14.01 -0.41
C VAL A 28 6.28 14.51 -1.79
N ASN A 29 5.60 13.69 -2.60
CA ASN A 29 5.21 14.06 -3.95
C ASN A 29 4.20 15.22 -4.00
N ILE A 30 3.22 15.26 -3.09
CA ILE A 30 2.24 16.35 -3.04
C ILE A 30 2.75 17.58 -2.30
N SER A 31 3.80 17.46 -1.48
CA SER A 31 4.38 18.59 -0.73
C SER A 31 5.55 19.24 -1.47
N GLY A 32 6.23 18.49 -2.34
CA GLY A 32 7.34 18.96 -3.15
C GLY A 32 6.89 19.78 -4.36
N GLU A 33 7.82 20.58 -4.89
CA GLU A 33 7.59 21.36 -6.11
C GLU A 33 7.38 20.46 -7.33
N GLY A 34 6.47 20.88 -8.21
CA GLY A 34 6.16 20.21 -9.47
C GLY A 34 4.68 20.00 -9.69
N TYR A 35 4.33 19.34 -10.79
CA TYR A 35 2.97 19.25 -11.30
C TYR A 35 1.91 18.75 -10.29
N PHE A 36 2.27 17.80 -9.42
CA PHE A 36 1.33 17.23 -8.45
C PHE A 36 1.38 17.90 -7.06
N GLN A 37 2.04 19.05 -6.94
CA GLN A 37 2.06 19.82 -5.70
C GLN A 37 0.64 20.20 -5.29
N ASN A 38 0.29 19.99 -4.03
CA ASN A 38 -1.04 20.20 -3.45
C ASN A 38 -2.18 19.40 -4.11
N ALA A 39 -1.87 18.50 -5.05
CA ALA A 39 -2.88 17.67 -5.73
C ALA A 39 -3.21 16.44 -4.87
N SER A 40 -3.78 16.66 -3.68
CA SER A 40 -4.13 15.57 -2.77
C SER A 40 -5.26 14.69 -3.34
N VAL A 41 -5.19 13.39 -3.08
CA VAL A 41 -6.15 12.37 -3.49
C VAL A 41 -6.91 12.01 -2.23
N ALA A 42 -8.20 12.30 -2.22
CA ALA A 42 -9.05 12.10 -1.06
C ALA A 42 -8.95 10.66 -0.55
N ASN A 43 -8.90 10.51 0.78
CA ASN A 43 -8.90 9.24 1.51
C ASN A 43 -7.71 8.29 1.26
N LEU A 44 -6.76 8.60 0.35
CA LEU A 44 -5.63 7.71 0.06
C LEU A 44 -4.81 7.39 1.31
N VAL A 45 -4.36 8.43 2.02
CA VAL A 45 -3.56 8.27 3.24
C VAL A 45 -4.37 7.55 4.33
N ALA A 46 -5.64 7.92 4.50
CA ALA A 46 -6.51 7.32 5.50
C ALA A 46 -6.68 5.81 5.26
N TYR A 47 -6.94 5.40 4.02
CA TYR A 47 -7.07 3.99 3.66
C TYR A 47 -5.76 3.21 3.80
N CYS A 48 -4.62 3.78 3.43
CA CYS A 48 -3.32 3.17 3.68
C CYS A 48 -3.04 2.98 5.18
N VAL A 49 -3.38 3.97 6.02
CA VAL A 49 -3.23 3.87 7.48
C VAL A 49 -4.16 2.79 8.04
N ILE A 50 -5.41 2.73 7.61
CA ILE A 50 -6.34 1.67 8.00
C ILE A 50 -5.79 0.29 7.61
N ALA A 51 -5.24 0.13 6.40
CA ALA A 51 -4.61 -1.11 5.96
C ALA A 51 -3.44 -1.52 6.88
N VAL A 52 -2.59 -0.58 7.30
CA VAL A 52 -1.49 -0.83 8.24
C VAL A 52 -2.02 -1.26 9.62
N VAL A 53 -3.08 -0.61 10.11
CA VAL A 53 -3.73 -0.99 11.38
C VAL A 53 -4.32 -2.40 11.30
N MET A 54 -4.97 -2.75 10.20
CA MET A 54 -5.51 -4.08 9.95
C MET A 54 -4.41 -5.14 9.91
N LEU A 55 -3.27 -4.85 9.26
CA LEU A 55 -2.10 -5.74 9.24
C LEU A 55 -1.52 -5.95 10.64
N ALA A 56 -1.41 -4.88 11.44
CA ALA A 56 -0.97 -4.97 12.82
C ALA A 56 -1.93 -5.84 13.67
N ALA A 57 -3.24 -5.68 13.48
CA ALA A 57 -4.25 -6.50 14.14
C ALA A 57 -4.12 -7.98 13.74
N VAL A 58 -3.92 -8.28 12.45
CA VAL A 58 -3.69 -9.65 11.96
C VAL A 58 -2.48 -10.30 12.63
N ILE A 59 -1.37 -9.55 12.75
CA ILE A 59 -0.14 -10.03 13.39
C ILE A 59 -0.36 -10.25 14.90
N ALA A 60 -1.05 -9.33 15.57
CA ALA A 60 -1.34 -9.42 17.00
C ALA A 60 -2.25 -10.62 17.33
N LEU A 61 -3.30 -10.83 16.55
CA LEU A 61 -4.23 -11.96 16.68
C LEU A 61 -3.55 -13.32 16.42
N ALA A 62 -2.40 -13.34 15.74
CA ALA A 62 -1.63 -14.55 15.48
C ALA A 62 -0.68 -14.95 16.64
N GLN A 63 -0.41 -14.06 17.61
CA GLN A 63 0.53 -14.34 18.72
C GLN A 63 -0.03 -15.25 19.83
N PRO A 64 -1.26 -15.04 20.37
CA PRO A 64 -1.76 -15.83 21.48
C PRO A 64 -2.26 -17.22 21.04
N LYS A 65 -2.00 -18.24 21.85
CA LYS A 65 -2.62 -19.57 21.71
C LYS A 65 -4.01 -19.55 22.34
N VAL A 66 -5.02 -19.20 21.55
CA VAL A 66 -6.43 -19.23 21.97
C VAL A 66 -7.05 -20.58 21.63
N THR A 67 -7.85 -21.15 22.54
CA THR A 67 -8.56 -22.42 22.34
C THR A 67 -10.07 -22.22 22.51
N GLY A 68 -10.88 -23.16 22.00
CA GLY A 68 -12.34 -23.11 22.08
C GLY A 68 -12.97 -22.06 21.16
N THR A 69 -14.14 -21.53 21.53
CA THR A 69 -14.91 -20.55 20.74
C THR A 69 -14.11 -19.29 20.38
N ALA A 70 -13.24 -18.83 21.28
CA ALA A 70 -12.39 -17.66 21.05
C ALA A 70 -11.39 -17.88 19.89
N ALA A 71 -10.95 -19.12 19.65
CA ALA A 71 -10.11 -19.45 18.51
C ALA A 71 -10.85 -19.27 17.18
N ILE A 72 -12.12 -19.71 17.12
CA ILE A 72 -12.97 -19.60 15.93
C ILE A 72 -13.21 -18.12 15.59
N VAL A 73 -13.57 -17.30 16.57
CA VAL A 73 -13.77 -15.86 16.37
C VAL A 73 -12.49 -15.19 15.86
N THR A 74 -11.35 -15.53 16.44
CA THR A 74 -10.04 -14.99 16.04
C THR A 74 -9.68 -15.38 14.60
N GLU A 75 -9.96 -16.61 14.18
CA GLU A 75 -9.72 -17.09 12.82
C GLU A 75 -10.64 -16.41 11.79
N ILE A 76 -11.92 -16.22 12.12
CA ILE A 76 -12.86 -15.50 11.26
C ILE A 76 -12.41 -14.05 11.06
N ILE A 77 -12.13 -13.33 12.16
CA ILE A 77 -11.69 -11.92 12.10
C ILE A 77 -10.38 -11.82 11.31
N SER A 78 -9.40 -12.68 11.60
CA SER A 78 -8.14 -12.69 10.87
C SER A 78 -8.34 -12.99 9.38
N GLY A 79 -9.20 -13.94 9.03
CA GLY A 79 -9.57 -14.25 7.66
C GLY A 79 -10.16 -13.04 6.93
N LEU A 80 -11.12 -12.35 7.55
CA LEU A 80 -11.75 -11.15 6.99
C LEU A 80 -10.72 -10.03 6.77
N LEU A 81 -9.86 -9.76 7.75
CA LEU A 81 -8.83 -8.72 7.64
C LEU A 81 -7.85 -9.02 6.50
N ARG A 82 -7.48 -10.30 6.30
CA ARG A 82 -6.57 -10.72 5.22
C ARG A 82 -7.16 -10.59 3.82
N ILE A 83 -8.50 -10.55 3.70
CA ILE A 83 -9.19 -10.24 2.44
C ILE A 83 -9.36 -8.74 2.28
N ALA A 84 -9.73 -8.05 3.36
CA ALA A 84 -10.03 -6.63 3.31
C ALA A 84 -8.78 -5.76 3.06
N VAL A 85 -7.60 -6.14 3.56
CA VAL A 85 -6.34 -5.42 3.30
C VAL A 85 -6.00 -5.34 1.80
N PRO A 86 -5.89 -6.46 1.04
CA PRO A 86 -5.58 -6.37 -0.38
C PRO A 86 -6.65 -5.60 -1.16
N VAL A 87 -7.94 -5.77 -0.84
CA VAL A 87 -9.02 -4.99 -1.45
C VAL A 87 -8.80 -3.48 -1.23
N LEU A 88 -8.50 -3.07 -0.01
CA LEU A 88 -8.29 -1.67 0.34
C LEU A 88 -7.06 -1.08 -0.36
N LEU A 89 -5.94 -1.81 -0.42
CA LEU A 89 -4.73 -1.37 -1.11
C LEU A 89 -4.93 -1.29 -2.63
N THR A 90 -5.67 -2.21 -3.23
CA THR A 90 -6.03 -2.14 -4.65
C THR A 90 -6.93 -0.94 -4.94
N LEU A 91 -7.92 -0.65 -4.08
CA LEU A 91 -8.76 0.55 -4.23
C LEU A 91 -7.91 1.83 -4.15
N CYS A 92 -6.94 1.90 -3.23
CA CYS A 92 -6.00 3.02 -3.15
C CYS A 92 -5.20 3.18 -4.45
N LEU A 93 -4.72 2.08 -5.02
CA LEU A 93 -3.96 2.09 -6.27
C LEU A 93 -4.80 2.61 -7.43
N VAL A 94 -6.02 2.10 -7.59
CA VAL A 94 -6.92 2.52 -8.68
C VAL A 94 -7.29 4.01 -8.56
N ASN A 95 -7.58 4.47 -7.34
CA ASN A 95 -7.86 5.88 -7.08
C ASN A 95 -6.65 6.79 -7.36
N LEU A 96 -5.44 6.33 -7.03
CA LEU A 96 -4.22 7.07 -7.34
C LEU A 96 -3.97 7.12 -8.86
N ILE A 97 -4.10 6.00 -9.56
CA ILE A 97 -3.91 5.93 -11.02
C ILE A 97 -4.90 6.85 -11.72
N SER A 98 -6.19 6.76 -11.39
CA SER A 98 -7.21 7.61 -11.99
C SER A 98 -6.95 9.10 -11.75
N ALA A 99 -6.57 9.49 -10.54
CA ALA A 99 -6.26 10.89 -10.20
C ALA A 99 -4.95 11.42 -10.84
N ARG A 100 -4.11 10.55 -11.40
CA ARG A 100 -2.78 10.90 -11.92
C ARG A 100 -2.61 10.63 -13.42
N ALA A 101 -3.50 9.84 -14.02
CA ALA A 101 -3.42 9.45 -15.43
C ALA A 101 -3.37 10.66 -16.37
N GLU A 102 -4.26 11.63 -16.18
CA GLU A 102 -4.30 12.84 -17.01
C GLU A 102 -3.03 13.69 -16.84
N GLY A 103 -2.56 13.87 -15.60
CA GLY A 103 -1.34 14.64 -15.33
C GLY A 103 -0.07 14.00 -15.89
N LEU A 104 0.04 12.67 -15.79
CA LEU A 104 1.14 11.93 -16.42
C LEU A 104 1.03 11.98 -17.95
N GLY A 105 -0.19 11.89 -18.49
CA GLY A 105 -0.48 12.10 -19.90
C GLY A 105 0.03 13.45 -20.40
N PHE A 106 -0.28 14.51 -19.65
CA PHE A 106 0.18 15.86 -19.97
C PHE A 106 1.70 16.01 -19.88
N ILE A 107 2.37 15.42 -18.89
CA ILE A 107 3.83 15.55 -18.77
C ILE A 107 4.59 14.78 -19.87
N TYR A 108 4.16 13.56 -20.19
CA TYR A 108 4.91 12.69 -21.09
C TYR A 108 4.47 12.75 -22.57
N PHE A 109 3.22 13.13 -22.84
CA PHE A 109 2.62 13.04 -24.18
C PHE A 109 2.00 14.37 -24.66
N SER A 110 2.42 15.49 -24.07
CA SER A 110 2.02 16.82 -24.57
C SER A 110 2.56 17.11 -25.97
N ASN A 111 1.98 18.13 -26.60
CA ASN A 111 2.41 18.60 -27.92
C ASN A 111 3.87 19.08 -27.89
N ALA A 112 4.60 18.90 -28.98
CA ALA A 112 6.04 19.20 -29.08
C ALA A 112 6.37 20.66 -28.73
N ASP A 113 5.45 21.57 -29.03
CA ASP A 113 5.61 23.02 -28.80
C ASP A 113 5.57 23.40 -27.32
N VAL A 114 4.88 22.61 -26.48
CA VAL A 114 4.77 22.84 -25.02
C VAL A 114 5.57 21.84 -24.20
N LEU A 115 6.19 20.84 -24.83
CA LEU A 115 6.87 19.75 -24.14
C LEU A 115 8.03 20.26 -23.28
N GLN A 116 8.79 21.26 -23.76
CA GLN A 116 9.91 21.82 -22.99
C GLN A 116 9.46 22.68 -21.80
N GLU A 117 8.27 23.28 -21.88
CA GLU A 117 7.69 24.07 -20.79
C GLU A 117 7.11 23.16 -19.71
N VAL A 118 6.57 22.00 -20.10
CA VAL A 118 5.93 21.05 -19.18
C VAL A 118 6.97 20.10 -18.56
N GLN A 119 7.99 19.65 -19.29
CA GLN A 119 9.03 18.74 -18.79
C GLN A 119 10.15 19.47 -18.04
N THR A 120 9.76 20.36 -17.12
CA THR A 120 10.72 20.97 -16.20
C THR A 120 11.32 19.91 -15.26
N PRO A 121 12.53 20.14 -14.71
CA PRO A 121 13.13 19.22 -13.75
C PRO A 121 12.20 18.89 -12.56
N ALA A 122 11.44 19.87 -12.07
CA ALA A 122 10.48 19.70 -10.99
C ALA A 122 9.29 18.80 -11.40
N ASN A 123 8.72 19.02 -12.59
CA ASN A 123 7.60 18.21 -13.09
C ASN A 123 8.01 16.77 -13.39
N MET A 124 9.21 16.56 -13.95
CA MET A 124 9.75 15.22 -14.19
C MET A 124 10.06 14.48 -12.89
N SER A 125 10.58 15.17 -11.89
CA SER A 125 10.75 14.62 -10.53
C SER A 125 9.40 14.24 -9.91
N SER A 126 8.40 15.11 -10.02
CA SER A 126 7.04 14.86 -9.52
C SER A 126 6.36 13.69 -10.23
N ALA A 127 6.52 13.57 -11.55
CA ALA A 127 6.03 12.42 -12.32
C ALA A 127 6.71 11.11 -11.89
N THR A 128 8.03 11.14 -11.73
CA THR A 128 8.81 9.99 -11.26
C THR A 128 8.39 9.56 -9.85
N GLY A 129 8.20 10.52 -8.94
CA GLY A 129 7.71 10.25 -7.58
C GLY A 129 6.30 9.63 -7.57
N THR A 130 5.43 10.11 -8.45
CA THR A 130 4.09 9.54 -8.64
C THR A 130 4.15 8.09 -9.12
N ILE A 131 4.98 7.80 -10.12
CA ILE A 131 5.19 6.44 -10.64
C ILE A 131 5.78 5.53 -9.55
N ALA A 132 6.79 6.00 -8.81
CA ALA A 132 7.38 5.26 -7.71
C ALA A 132 6.34 4.93 -6.62
N ASN A 133 5.45 5.87 -6.32
CA ASN A 133 4.35 5.62 -5.39
C ASN A 133 3.38 4.54 -5.90
N MET A 134 2.98 4.61 -7.17
CA MET A 134 2.12 3.59 -7.78
C MET A 134 2.75 2.21 -7.75
N ILE A 135 4.05 2.10 -8.02
CA ILE A 135 4.79 0.83 -7.96
C ILE A 135 4.84 0.31 -6.53
N CYS A 136 5.14 1.16 -5.54
CA CYS A 136 5.17 0.75 -4.13
C CYS A 136 3.81 0.24 -3.66
N LEU A 137 2.74 0.97 -4.00
CA LEU A 137 1.38 0.61 -3.62
C LEU A 137 0.88 -0.65 -4.37
N GLY A 138 1.23 -0.78 -5.65
CA GLY A 138 0.94 -1.97 -6.44
C GLY A 138 1.66 -3.20 -5.91
N ALA A 139 2.94 -3.07 -5.55
CA ALA A 139 3.68 -4.15 -4.90
C ALA A 139 3.03 -4.51 -3.56
N ALA A 140 2.67 -3.53 -2.72
CA ALA A 140 1.98 -3.77 -1.45
C ALA A 140 0.67 -4.56 -1.65
N ALA A 141 -0.15 -4.19 -2.64
CA ALA A 141 -1.40 -4.88 -2.96
C ALA A 141 -1.15 -6.33 -3.41
N VAL A 142 -0.17 -6.56 -4.28
CA VAL A 142 0.21 -7.91 -4.74
C VAL A 142 0.72 -8.77 -3.59
N PHE A 143 1.63 -8.26 -2.78
CA PHE A 143 2.12 -8.97 -1.60
C PHE A 143 1.01 -9.23 -0.58
N ALA A 144 0.03 -8.32 -0.44
CA ALA A 144 -1.13 -8.52 0.43
C ALA A 144 -2.01 -9.67 -0.05
N MET A 145 -2.26 -9.76 -1.37
CA MET A 145 -2.99 -10.88 -1.97
C MET A 145 -2.26 -12.19 -1.74
N ILE A 146 -0.94 -12.22 -1.95
CA ILE A 146 -0.12 -13.41 -1.69
C ILE A 146 -0.17 -13.78 -0.19
N ALA A 147 -0.04 -12.79 0.70
CA ALA A 147 -0.08 -12.98 2.15
C ALA A 147 -1.41 -13.61 2.61
N ALA A 148 -2.51 -13.37 1.91
CA ALA A 148 -3.83 -13.93 2.22
C ALA A 148 -3.89 -15.47 2.07
N PHE A 149 -2.94 -16.09 1.38
CA PHE A 149 -2.89 -17.55 1.21
C PHE A 149 -1.96 -18.28 2.21
N PHE A 150 -1.04 -17.57 2.90
CA PHE A 150 -0.07 -18.20 3.80
C PHE A 150 -0.56 -18.37 5.24
N THR A 151 -0.29 -19.49 5.91
CA THR A 151 -0.74 -19.66 7.29
C THR A 151 -0.01 -18.72 8.26
N LEU A 152 -0.78 -18.08 9.17
CA LEU A 152 -0.24 -17.19 10.20
C LEU A 152 0.26 -17.95 11.43
N ARG A 153 -0.26 -19.16 11.65
CA ARG A 153 0.14 -20.02 12.78
C ARG A 153 1.29 -20.93 12.36
N LYS A 154 2.24 -21.12 13.28
CA LYS A 154 3.33 -22.09 13.13
C LYS A 154 2.74 -23.49 13.00
N LYS A 155 3.13 -24.24 11.97
CA LYS A 155 2.90 -25.69 11.91
C LYS A 155 3.74 -26.29 13.04
N GLU A 156 3.10 -26.79 14.10
CA GLU A 156 3.82 -27.56 15.11
C GLU A 156 4.34 -28.83 14.43
N ALA A 157 5.66 -29.02 14.50
CA ALA A 157 6.34 -30.26 14.15
C ALA A 157 6.49 -31.07 15.43
#